data_AF-A0A1M6RNM7-F1
#
_entry.id   AF-A0A1M6RNM7-F1
#
_cell.length_a   1.000
_cell.length_b   1.000
_cell.length_c   1.000
_cell.angle_alpha   90.00
_cell.angle_beta   90.00
_cell.angle_gamma   90.00
#
_symmetry.space_group_name_H-M   'P 1'
#
loop_
_entity.id
_entity.type
_entity.pdbx_description
1 polymer ?
#
loop_
_entity_poly.entity_id
_entity_poly.type
_entity_poly.pdbx_seq_one_letter_code
_entity_poly.pdbx_strand_id
1 'polypeptide(L)'
;MFSKIKNAMIAIAGVAALCHAQSSCPHFLLESPMVVNIEGFFINQKMSRASLDVEWRHHPDALDTFFVNQPDAPKFNFITAGEYRYMEFPDIKVKRQLGTHHLKETIGETPLKLDDMELLANGQFLCKDSTEQKPNILSTAFSMAWWNLVADSLPTPSKVTMNGARKEKRTFSIRQWKNYSGEMLPTLVKLESERYSGELWIRSAYPMQALASDPLKNKVEGKTKQPLPDLFRKIPVKGERKIPLILKLNQELLRE
;
A
#
# COMPACT_ATOMS: atom_id res chain seq x y z
N MET A 1 59.61 -39.30 -38.27
CA MET A 1 59.54 -37.83 -38.19
C MET A 1 58.06 -37.44 -38.18
N PHE A 2 57.64 -36.71 -37.16
CA PHE A 2 56.25 -36.55 -36.72
C PHE A 2 55.40 -35.66 -37.64
N SER A 3 54.12 -36.07 -37.78
CA SER A 3 52.89 -35.26 -37.65
C SER A 3 52.68 -34.03 -38.54
N LYS A 4 51.51 -33.96 -39.19
CA LYS A 4 50.50 -32.93 -38.85
C LYS A 4 49.15 -33.23 -39.52
N ILE A 5 48.28 -33.87 -38.75
CA ILE A 5 46.82 -33.84 -38.93
C ILE A 5 46.39 -32.37 -38.70
N LYS A 6 45.82 -31.73 -39.72
CA LYS A 6 45.19 -30.42 -39.58
C LYS A 6 43.78 -30.62 -39.03
N ASN A 7 43.66 -30.56 -37.70
CA ASN A 7 42.37 -30.44 -37.04
C ASN A 7 41.77 -29.07 -37.40
N ALA A 8 40.63 -29.08 -38.10
CA ALA A 8 39.76 -27.93 -38.23
C ALA A 8 39.06 -27.70 -36.89
N MET A 9 39.51 -26.70 -36.13
CA MET A 9 38.75 -26.17 -35.00
C MET A 9 37.66 -25.26 -35.58
N ILE A 10 36.42 -25.75 -35.58
CA ILE A 10 35.24 -24.91 -35.73
C ILE A 10 35.06 -24.20 -34.38
N ALA A 11 35.47 -22.94 -34.31
CA ALA A 11 35.14 -22.08 -33.19
C ALA A 11 33.66 -21.69 -33.30
N ILE A 12 32.81 -22.35 -32.52
CA ILE A 12 31.44 -21.90 -32.28
C ILE A 12 31.56 -20.66 -31.39
N ALA A 13 31.54 -19.49 -32.00
CA ALA A 13 31.35 -18.22 -31.30
C ALA A 13 29.91 -18.19 -30.78
N GLY A 14 29.69 -18.73 -29.58
CA GLY A 14 28.48 -18.50 -28.82
C GLY A 14 28.40 -17.02 -28.48
N VAL A 15 27.53 -16.30 -29.17
CA VAL A 15 27.11 -14.96 -28.75
C VAL A 15 26.30 -15.17 -27.47
N ALA A 16 27.00 -15.11 -26.33
CA ALA A 16 26.36 -14.93 -25.05
C ALA A 16 25.64 -13.58 -25.11
N ALA A 17 24.34 -13.61 -25.39
CA ALA A 17 23.46 -12.48 -25.19
C ALA A 17 23.59 -12.10 -23.72
N LEU A 18 24.34 -11.04 -23.44
CA LEU A 18 24.32 -10.36 -22.15
C LEU A 18 22.92 -9.80 -21.99
N CYS A 19 22.01 -10.61 -21.44
CA CYS A 19 20.80 -10.10 -20.81
C CYS A 19 21.26 -9.15 -19.71
N HIS A 20 21.37 -7.86 -20.03
CA HIS A 20 21.44 -6.82 -19.03
C HIS A 20 20.08 -6.85 -18.34
N ALA A 21 20.02 -7.56 -17.22
CA ALA A 21 18.86 -7.55 -16.34
C ALA A 21 18.57 -6.08 -16.04
N GLN A 22 17.36 -5.62 -16.38
CA GLN A 22 16.92 -4.27 -16.05
C GLN A 22 17.06 -4.08 -14.54
N SER A 23 17.94 -3.17 -14.11
CA SER A 23 18.06 -2.85 -12.70
C SER A 23 16.76 -2.21 -12.23
N SER A 24 16.21 -2.68 -11.12
CA SER A 24 15.07 -2.05 -10.47
C SER A 24 15.51 -0.72 -9.88
N CYS A 25 14.78 0.35 -10.20
CA CYS A 25 15.00 1.67 -9.62
C CYS A 25 14.49 1.69 -8.17
N PRO A 26 15.10 2.51 -7.30
CA PRO A 26 14.75 2.57 -5.89
C PRO A 26 13.29 2.96 -5.67
N HIS A 27 12.76 2.51 -4.53
CA HIS A 27 11.41 2.82 -4.06
C HIS A 27 11.32 4.33 -3.78
N PHE A 28 10.22 4.97 -4.17
CA PHE A 28 10.23 6.44 -4.33
C PHE A 28 9.88 7.23 -3.07
N LEU A 29 9.32 6.60 -2.03
CA LEU A 29 8.67 7.36 -0.96
C LEU A 29 9.00 6.92 0.46
N LEU A 30 9.04 5.63 0.74
CA LEU A 30 9.31 5.12 2.08
C LEU A 30 10.15 3.85 2.03
N GLU A 31 11.18 3.82 2.86
CA GLU A 31 12.01 2.63 3.11
C GLU A 31 11.87 2.14 4.56
N SER A 32 11.38 2.99 5.47
CA SER A 32 11.21 2.65 6.88
C SER A 32 9.73 2.42 7.27
N PRO A 33 9.46 1.55 8.26
CA PRO A 33 8.10 1.26 8.68
C PRO A 33 7.42 2.47 9.33
N MET A 34 6.33 2.94 8.71
CA MET A 34 5.68 4.21 9.04
C MET A 34 4.16 4.11 9.04
N VAL A 35 3.50 4.93 9.86
CA VAL A 35 2.09 5.26 9.75
C VAL A 35 1.97 6.62 9.12
N VAL A 36 1.18 6.75 8.05
CA VAL A 36 0.94 8.00 7.34
C VAL A 36 -0.56 8.26 7.26
N ASN A 37 -1.00 9.40 7.81
CA ASN A 37 -2.40 9.82 7.79
C ASN A 37 -2.59 10.89 6.72
N ILE A 38 -3.30 10.50 5.67
CA ILE A 38 -3.57 11.29 4.48
C ILE A 38 -5.03 11.71 4.51
N GLU A 39 -5.33 12.96 4.16
CA GLU A 39 -6.68 13.32 3.73
C GLU A 39 -6.65 13.88 2.32
N GLY A 40 -7.77 13.74 1.63
CA GLY A 40 -7.95 14.24 0.28
C GLY A 40 -9.30 14.91 0.10
N PHE A 41 -9.29 16.02 -0.63
CA PHE A 41 -10.48 16.76 -1.04
C PHE A 41 -10.44 17.00 -2.55
N PHE A 42 -11.52 16.64 -3.25
CA PHE A 42 -11.53 16.59 -4.69
C PHE A 42 -12.82 17.14 -5.28
N ILE A 43 -12.71 17.64 -6.52
CA ILE A 43 -13.79 17.75 -7.48
C ILE A 43 -13.60 16.60 -8.47
N ASN A 44 -14.55 15.67 -8.49
CA ASN A 44 -14.46 14.44 -9.29
C ASN A 44 -14.89 14.65 -10.76
N GLN A 45 -14.89 13.57 -11.54
CA GLN A 45 -15.26 13.58 -12.96
C GLN A 45 -16.72 14.01 -13.22
N LYS A 46 -17.59 13.87 -12.21
CA LYS A 46 -19.00 14.31 -12.25
C LYS A 46 -19.15 15.75 -11.73
N MET A 47 -18.05 16.51 -11.61
CA MET A 47 -18.01 17.86 -11.05
C MET A 47 -18.59 17.97 -9.64
N SER A 48 -18.55 16.86 -8.88
CA SER A 48 -19.07 16.76 -7.53
C SER A 48 -17.94 16.70 -6.52
N ARG A 49 -18.19 17.21 -5.31
CA ARG A 49 -17.23 17.15 -4.20
C ARG A 49 -17.11 15.71 -3.71
N ALA A 50 -15.88 15.26 -3.50
CA ALA A 50 -15.56 13.98 -2.89
C ALA A 50 -14.39 14.18 -1.93
N SER A 51 -14.37 13.41 -0.84
CA SER A 51 -13.24 13.39 0.09
C SER A 51 -12.93 11.96 0.52
N LEU A 52 -11.72 11.78 1.03
CA LEU A 52 -11.27 10.51 1.62
C LEU A 52 -10.24 10.78 2.70
N ASP A 53 -10.27 9.96 3.74
CA ASP A 53 -9.21 9.85 4.72
C ASP A 53 -8.57 8.47 4.58
N VAL A 54 -7.23 8.43 4.59
CA VAL A 54 -6.46 7.18 4.50
C VAL A 54 -5.43 7.15 5.60
N GLU A 55 -5.48 6.13 6.44
CA GLU A 55 -4.35 5.73 7.26
C GLU A 55 -3.58 4.64 6.50
N TRP A 56 -2.35 4.92 6.11
CA TRP A 56 -1.46 3.96 5.50
C TRP A 56 -0.47 3.46 6.55
N ARG A 57 -0.44 2.14 6.77
CA ARG A 57 0.57 1.46 7.58
C ARG A 57 1.53 0.74 6.66
N HIS A 58 2.68 1.37 6.45
CA HIS A 58 3.74 0.86 5.61
C HIS A 58 4.64 -0.11 6.38
N HIS A 59 4.82 -1.30 5.82
CA HIS A 59 5.70 -2.35 6.31
C HIS A 59 6.64 -2.78 5.16
N PRO A 60 7.91 -2.38 5.16
CA PRO A 60 8.86 -2.71 4.08
C PRO A 60 8.96 -4.22 3.80
N ASP A 61 8.86 -5.04 4.85
CA ASP A 61 9.00 -6.50 4.79
C ASP A 61 7.66 -7.25 4.96
N ALA A 62 6.51 -6.57 4.95
CA ALA A 62 5.20 -7.20 5.20
C ALA A 62 4.06 -6.57 4.39
N LEU A 63 2.82 -6.90 4.77
CA LEU A 63 1.61 -6.40 4.10
C LEU A 63 1.37 -4.93 4.44
N ASP A 64 1.39 -4.09 3.41
CA ASP A 64 0.91 -2.73 3.52
C ASP A 64 -0.60 -2.73 3.67
N THR A 65 -1.08 -1.87 4.56
CA THR A 65 -2.51 -1.72 4.82
C THR A 65 -2.92 -0.27 4.71
N PHE A 66 -3.94 -0.03 3.88
CA PHE A 66 -4.59 1.27 3.71
C PHE A 66 -5.98 1.19 4.32
N PHE A 67 -6.20 1.88 5.44
CA PHE A 67 -7.51 2.04 6.06
C PHE A 67 -8.22 3.22 5.40
N VAL A 68 -9.19 2.95 4.54
CA VAL A 68 -9.86 3.96 3.71
C VAL A 68 -11.21 4.31 4.31
N ASN A 69 -11.42 5.60 4.55
CA ASN A 69 -12.66 6.15 5.07
C ASN A 69 -13.19 7.25 4.14
N GLN A 70 -14.48 7.20 3.83
CA GLN A 70 -15.16 8.19 3.00
C GLN A 70 -16.47 8.59 3.72
N PRO A 71 -16.89 9.87 3.69
CA PRO A 71 -18.07 10.32 4.44
C PRO A 71 -19.35 9.55 4.12
N ASP A 72 -19.58 9.27 2.83
CA ASP A 72 -20.84 8.73 2.31
C ASP A 72 -20.70 7.31 1.73
N ALA A 73 -19.62 6.59 2.07
CA ALA A 73 -19.40 5.22 1.58
C ALA A 73 -18.90 4.28 2.69
N PRO A 74 -19.16 2.97 2.58
CA PRO A 74 -18.65 1.99 3.54
C PRO A 74 -17.12 2.04 3.63
N LYS A 75 -16.61 1.99 4.85
CA LYS A 75 -15.18 1.92 5.12
C LYS A 75 -14.64 0.58 4.63
N PHE A 76 -13.40 0.60 4.15
CA PHE A 76 -12.71 -0.62 3.76
C PHE A 76 -11.22 -0.52 4.04
N ASN A 77 -10.59 -1.66 4.21
CA ASN A 77 -9.14 -1.77 4.24
C ASN A 77 -8.69 -2.35 2.90
N PHE A 78 -7.71 -1.73 2.26
CA PHE A 78 -6.99 -2.33 1.14
C PHE A 78 -5.65 -2.86 1.64
N ILE A 79 -5.42 -4.16 1.47
CA ILE A 79 -4.20 -4.84 1.93
C ILE A 79 -3.44 -5.32 0.70
N THR A 80 -2.14 -5.02 0.64
CA THR A 80 -1.27 -5.41 -0.48
C THR A 80 0.16 -5.79 -0.06
N ALA A 81 0.69 -6.89 -0.61
CA ALA A 81 2.13 -7.15 -0.72
C ALA A 81 2.41 -8.15 -1.84
N GLY A 82 3.28 -7.77 -2.78
CA GLY A 82 3.69 -8.62 -3.89
C GLY A 82 2.49 -9.13 -4.70
N GLU A 83 2.18 -10.42 -4.59
CA GLU A 83 1.07 -11.05 -5.31
C GLU A 83 -0.27 -11.01 -4.56
N TYR A 84 -0.26 -10.75 -3.26
CA TYR A 84 -1.46 -10.78 -2.42
C TYR A 84 -2.12 -9.40 -2.38
N ARG A 85 -3.38 -9.34 -2.83
CA ARG A 85 -4.21 -8.12 -2.82
C ARG A 85 -5.64 -8.46 -2.45
N TYR A 86 -6.17 -7.82 -1.43
CA TYR A 86 -7.57 -8.00 -1.05
C TYR A 86 -8.13 -6.77 -0.33
N MET A 87 -9.44 -6.67 -0.35
CA MET A 87 -10.18 -5.69 0.46
C MET A 87 -10.84 -6.37 1.65
N GLU A 88 -10.84 -5.71 2.79
CA GLU A 88 -11.66 -6.10 3.95
C GLU A 88 -12.69 -5.02 4.24
N PHE A 89 -13.93 -5.44 4.47
CA PHE A 89 -15.03 -4.58 4.87
C PHE A 89 -15.31 -4.86 6.35
N PRO A 90 -14.74 -4.07 7.29
CA PRO A 90 -14.72 -4.41 8.72
C PRO A 90 -16.12 -4.50 9.32
N ASP A 91 -17.05 -3.65 8.87
CA ASP A 91 -18.41 -3.57 9.41
C ASP A 91 -19.21 -4.85 9.16
N ILE A 92 -19.01 -5.47 7.99
CA ILE A 92 -19.69 -6.71 7.58
C ILE A 92 -18.79 -7.95 7.67
N LYS A 93 -17.52 -7.77 8.05
CA LYS A 93 -16.50 -8.83 8.19
C LYS A 93 -16.29 -9.69 6.94
N VAL A 94 -16.38 -9.07 5.77
CA VAL A 94 -16.17 -9.74 4.48
C VAL A 94 -14.79 -9.42 3.93
N LYS A 95 -14.13 -10.41 3.33
CA LYS A 95 -12.91 -10.23 2.54
C LYS A 95 -13.20 -10.49 1.06
N ARG A 96 -12.67 -9.64 0.18
CA ARG A 96 -12.76 -9.78 -1.27
C ARG A 96 -11.36 -9.83 -1.85
N GLN A 97 -11.00 -10.96 -2.45
CA GLN A 97 -9.76 -11.09 -3.22
C GLN A 97 -9.80 -10.17 -4.44
N LEU A 98 -8.69 -9.50 -4.73
CA LEU A 98 -8.55 -8.66 -5.92
C LEU A 98 -7.53 -9.25 -6.90
N GLY A 99 -7.95 -9.45 -8.15
CA GLY A 99 -7.04 -9.56 -9.29
C GLY A 99 -6.49 -8.20 -9.75
N THR A 100 -5.42 -8.23 -10.55
CA THR A 100 -4.72 -7.03 -11.04
C THR A 100 -5.62 -6.04 -11.78
N HIS A 101 -6.60 -6.52 -12.55
CA HIS A 101 -7.50 -5.66 -13.30
C HIS A 101 -8.35 -4.73 -12.41
N HIS A 102 -8.58 -5.09 -11.14
CA HIS A 102 -9.29 -4.24 -10.18
C HIS A 102 -8.47 -3.03 -9.74
N LEU A 103 -7.14 -3.02 -9.94
CA LEU A 103 -6.32 -1.85 -9.57
C LEU A 103 -6.75 -0.58 -10.33
N LYS A 104 -7.32 -0.72 -11.52
CA LYS A 104 -7.88 0.39 -12.31
C LYS A 104 -9.14 1.02 -11.68
N GLU A 105 -9.76 0.33 -10.72
CA GLU A 105 -10.98 0.80 -10.05
C GLU A 105 -10.69 2.05 -9.22
N THR A 106 -11.67 2.95 -9.26
CA THR A 106 -11.67 4.19 -8.49
C THR A 106 -12.06 3.92 -7.04
N ILE A 107 -11.47 4.65 -6.11
CA ILE A 107 -11.82 4.60 -4.68
C ILE A 107 -13.06 5.46 -4.43
N GLY A 108 -14.22 4.80 -4.38
CA GLY A 108 -15.52 5.47 -4.27
C GLY A 108 -15.73 6.47 -5.41
N GLU A 109 -16.11 7.70 -5.07
CA GLU A 109 -16.34 8.79 -6.04
C GLU A 109 -15.14 9.74 -6.18
N THR A 110 -13.98 9.38 -5.64
CA THR A 110 -12.75 10.20 -5.67
C THR A 110 -12.03 10.01 -7.01
N PRO A 111 -11.00 10.81 -7.36
CA PRO A 111 -10.20 10.53 -8.55
C PRO A 111 -9.07 9.52 -8.32
N LEU A 112 -8.87 9.05 -7.08
CA LEU A 112 -7.82 8.08 -6.76
C LEU A 112 -8.22 6.67 -7.18
N LYS A 113 -7.23 5.87 -7.55
CA LYS A 113 -7.39 4.47 -7.93
C LYS A 113 -6.72 3.56 -6.90
N LEU A 114 -7.14 2.29 -6.84
CA LEU A 114 -6.44 1.28 -6.03
C LEU A 114 -4.98 1.10 -6.48
N ASP A 115 -4.71 1.26 -7.77
CA ASP A 115 -3.36 1.25 -8.35
C ASP A 115 -2.45 2.35 -7.77
N ASP A 116 -3.02 3.45 -7.24
CA ASP A 116 -2.24 4.52 -6.63
C ASP A 116 -1.67 4.07 -5.29
N MET A 117 -2.48 3.38 -4.47
CA MET A 117 -2.05 2.77 -3.22
C MET A 117 -1.04 1.64 -3.48
N GLU A 118 -1.26 0.86 -4.54
CA GLU A 118 -0.32 -0.18 -4.96
C GLU A 118 1.06 0.40 -5.32
N LEU A 119 1.08 1.50 -6.09
CA LEU A 119 2.32 2.17 -6.46
C LEU A 119 3.02 2.84 -5.26
N LEU A 120 2.26 3.30 -4.26
CA LEU A 120 2.83 3.84 -3.02
C LEU A 120 3.49 2.74 -2.18
N ALA A 121 2.87 1.56 -2.10
CA ALA A 121 3.32 0.45 -1.27
C ALA A 121 4.43 -0.40 -1.92
N ASN A 122 4.25 -0.72 -3.20
CA ASN A 122 4.99 -1.77 -3.91
C ASN A 122 5.50 -1.29 -5.28
N GLY A 123 5.60 0.02 -5.49
CA GLY A 123 5.94 0.60 -6.79
C GLY A 123 7.34 0.20 -7.25
N GLN A 124 7.42 -0.75 -8.19
CA GLN A 124 8.66 -1.07 -8.88
C GLN A 124 8.76 -0.28 -10.20
N PHE A 125 9.89 0.38 -10.37
CA PHE A 125 10.21 1.14 -11.57
C PHE A 125 11.35 0.48 -12.33
N LEU A 126 11.19 0.35 -13.64
CA LEU A 126 12.23 -0.16 -14.53
C LEU A 126 13.23 0.96 -14.79
N CYS A 127 14.48 0.80 -14.34
CA CYS A 127 15.55 1.67 -14.80
C CYS A 127 15.85 1.32 -16.26
N LYS A 128 15.76 2.30 -17.13
CA LYS A 128 16.43 2.20 -18.43
C LYS A 128 17.85 2.73 -18.30
N ASP A 129 18.70 2.33 -19.25
CA ASP A 129 20.03 2.91 -19.37
C ASP A 129 19.93 4.44 -19.41
N SER A 130 20.71 5.12 -18.57
CA SER A 130 20.69 6.58 -18.45
C SER A 130 21.16 7.28 -19.73
N THR A 131 21.81 6.53 -20.64
CA THR A 131 22.14 6.97 -22.00
C THR A 131 20.93 6.98 -22.94
N GLU A 132 19.88 6.20 -22.65
CA GLU A 132 18.67 6.07 -23.48
C GLU A 132 17.48 6.87 -22.95
N GLN A 133 17.38 7.04 -21.62
CA GLN A 133 16.26 7.71 -20.98
C GLN A 133 16.74 8.62 -19.86
N LYS A 134 16.13 9.81 -19.76
CA LYS A 134 16.40 10.73 -18.66
C LYS A 134 16.04 10.06 -17.32
N PRO A 135 16.85 10.21 -16.26
CA PRO A 135 16.67 9.50 -14.99
C PRO A 135 15.37 9.87 -14.26
N ASN A 136 14.74 10.98 -14.63
CA ASN A 136 13.49 11.46 -14.07
C ASN A 136 12.22 10.88 -14.74
N ILE A 137 12.38 9.99 -15.72
CA ILE A 137 11.28 9.26 -16.35
C ILE A 137 11.34 7.81 -15.84
N LEU A 138 10.31 7.41 -15.10
CA LEU A 138 10.21 6.10 -14.48
C LEU A 138 9.11 5.28 -15.15
N SER A 139 9.47 4.14 -15.74
CA SER A 139 8.50 3.19 -16.30
C SER A 139 8.01 2.26 -15.20
N THR A 140 6.69 2.13 -15.03
CA THR A 140 6.07 1.29 -14.01
C THR A 140 6.07 -0.18 -14.46
N ALA A 141 6.49 -1.11 -13.61
CA ALA A 141 6.58 -2.53 -13.98
C ALA A 141 5.23 -3.29 -13.84
N PHE A 142 4.41 -2.94 -12.86
CA PHE A 142 3.19 -3.71 -12.49
C PHE A 142 1.93 -2.85 -12.34
N SER A 143 2.00 -1.57 -12.71
CA SER A 143 0.85 -0.68 -12.64
C SER A 143 -0.14 -1.00 -13.75
N MET A 144 -1.42 -1.07 -13.38
CA MET A 144 -2.50 -1.35 -14.32
C MET A 144 -3.15 -0.08 -14.84
N ALA A 145 -3.01 1.06 -14.16
CA ALA A 145 -3.55 2.33 -14.59
C ALA A 145 -2.50 3.23 -15.29
N TRP A 146 -1.25 3.15 -14.86
CA TRP A 146 -0.19 4.10 -15.21
C TRP A 146 0.96 3.37 -15.90
N TRP A 147 1.44 3.89 -17.03
CA TRP A 147 2.57 3.27 -17.76
C TRP A 147 3.90 3.97 -17.49
N ASN A 148 3.86 5.25 -17.08
CA ASN A 148 5.04 5.93 -16.57
C ASN A 148 4.71 7.08 -15.62
N LEU A 149 5.77 7.53 -14.96
CA LEU A 149 5.82 8.69 -14.09
C LEU A 149 7.00 9.57 -14.54
N VAL A 150 6.76 10.87 -14.67
CA VAL A 150 7.77 11.87 -15.04
C VAL A 150 7.89 12.87 -13.92
N ALA A 151 9.02 12.86 -13.22
CA ALA A 151 9.38 13.85 -12.21
C ALA A 151 10.14 15.02 -12.85
N ASP A 152 10.01 16.23 -12.33
CA ASP A 152 10.84 17.37 -12.76
C ASP A 152 12.27 17.30 -12.19
N SER A 153 12.42 16.77 -10.98
CA SER A 153 13.68 16.61 -10.27
C SER A 153 13.61 15.41 -9.31
N LEU A 154 14.76 14.93 -8.86
CA LEU A 154 14.90 13.85 -7.90
C LEU A 154 15.92 14.26 -6.81
N PRO A 155 15.74 13.82 -5.55
CA PRO A 155 14.70 12.90 -5.05
C PRO A 155 13.38 13.58 -4.65
N THR A 156 13.36 14.91 -4.47
CA THR A 156 12.19 15.66 -3.98
C THR A 156 11.56 16.53 -5.09
N PRO A 157 10.79 15.95 -6.03
CA PRO A 157 10.19 16.71 -7.11
C PRO A 157 9.23 17.80 -6.63
N SER A 158 9.11 18.87 -7.40
CA SER A 158 8.01 19.84 -7.24
C SER A 158 6.81 19.46 -8.11
N LYS A 159 7.05 18.68 -9.17
CA LYS A 159 6.04 18.25 -10.11
C LYS A 159 6.27 16.81 -10.55
N VAL A 160 5.20 16.02 -10.48
CA VAL A 160 5.16 14.65 -10.96
C VAL A 160 3.99 14.50 -11.93
N THR A 161 4.25 13.99 -13.12
CA THR A 161 3.21 13.70 -14.12
C THR A 161 3.09 12.20 -14.29
N MET A 162 1.89 11.66 -14.12
CA MET A 162 1.60 10.25 -14.40
C MET A 162 0.80 10.15 -15.68
N ASN A 163 1.24 9.27 -16.56
CA ASN A 163 0.56 9.01 -17.82
C ASN A 163 0.00 7.58 -17.76
N GLY A 164 -1.27 7.46 -18.15
CA GLY A 164 -2.05 6.24 -18.10
C GLY A 164 -2.60 5.81 -19.46
N ALA A 165 -3.39 4.75 -19.44
CA ALA A 165 -4.06 4.25 -20.64
C ALA A 165 -5.01 5.30 -21.24
N ARG A 166 -5.31 5.17 -22.54
CA ARG A 166 -6.24 6.07 -23.26
C ARG A 166 -5.89 7.56 -23.16
N LYS A 167 -4.59 7.88 -23.07
CA LYS A 167 -4.06 9.25 -22.92
C LYS A 167 -4.50 9.94 -21.62
N GLU A 168 -4.94 9.17 -20.61
CA GLU A 168 -5.20 9.72 -19.29
C GLU A 168 -3.89 10.33 -18.74
N LYS A 169 -3.97 11.58 -18.32
CA LYS A 169 -2.84 12.31 -17.75
C LYS A 169 -3.29 12.98 -16.47
N ARG A 170 -2.46 12.83 -15.44
CA ARG A 170 -2.62 13.54 -14.18
C ARG A 170 -1.30 14.14 -13.73
N THR A 171 -1.39 15.30 -13.12
CA THR A 171 -0.26 16.05 -12.61
C THR A 171 -0.41 16.22 -11.11
N PHE A 172 0.63 15.89 -10.38
CA PHE A 172 0.80 16.17 -8.97
C PHE A 172 1.77 17.34 -8.84
N SER A 173 1.31 18.45 -8.28
CA SER A 173 2.15 19.58 -7.91
C SER A 173 2.39 19.53 -6.41
N ILE A 174 3.62 19.23 -6.01
CA ILE A 174 4.03 19.08 -4.62
C ILE A 174 4.45 20.45 -4.11
N ARG A 175 3.60 21.04 -3.26
CA ARG A 175 3.81 22.39 -2.70
C ARG A 175 4.72 22.38 -1.49
N GLN A 176 4.75 21.26 -0.76
CA GLN A 176 5.50 21.16 0.49
C GLN A 176 6.03 19.75 0.70
N TRP A 177 7.32 19.67 1.03
CA TRP A 177 7.98 18.51 1.59
C TRP A 177 8.26 18.74 3.07
N LYS A 178 8.11 17.73 3.92
CA LYS A 178 8.36 17.82 5.36
C LYS A 178 9.03 16.56 5.86
N ASN A 179 9.93 16.73 6.83
CA ASN A 179 10.55 15.61 7.53
C ASN A 179 9.61 15.11 8.65
N TYR A 180 9.33 13.80 8.64
CA TYR A 180 8.61 13.08 9.68
C TYR A 180 9.51 11.97 10.21
N SER A 181 10.13 12.21 11.37
CA SER A 181 10.97 11.20 12.05
C SER A 181 12.11 10.63 11.19
N GLY A 182 12.71 11.46 10.32
CA GLY A 182 13.79 11.07 9.41
C GLY A 182 13.33 10.93 7.96
N GLU A 183 12.05 10.69 7.72
CA GLU A 183 11.51 10.47 6.37
C GLU A 183 10.99 11.76 5.74
N MET A 184 11.41 12.06 4.51
CA MET A 184 10.96 13.24 3.77
C MET A 184 9.73 12.91 2.93
N LEU A 185 8.57 13.46 3.30
CA LEU A 185 7.29 13.15 2.65
C LEU A 185 6.63 14.37 1.99
N PRO A 186 5.93 14.19 0.85
CA PRO A 186 5.19 15.24 0.18
C PRO A 186 3.90 15.54 0.95
N THR A 187 3.91 16.61 1.74
CA THR A 187 2.87 16.92 2.73
C THR A 187 1.65 17.62 2.15
N LEU A 188 1.84 18.43 1.10
CA LEU A 188 0.75 19.13 0.44
C LEU A 188 0.90 18.96 -1.07
N VAL A 189 -0.04 18.23 -1.66
CA VAL A 189 0.01 17.84 -3.07
C VAL A 189 -1.28 18.22 -3.75
N LYS A 190 -1.19 19.05 -4.80
CA LYS A 190 -2.33 19.34 -5.67
C LYS A 190 -2.37 18.31 -6.80
N LEU A 191 -3.51 17.68 -7.00
CA LEU A 191 -3.80 16.75 -8.08
C LEU A 191 -4.63 17.47 -9.15
N GLU A 192 -4.21 17.36 -10.41
CA GLU A 192 -4.91 17.96 -11.55
C GLU A 192 -4.97 17.01 -12.74
N SER A 193 -6.14 16.92 -13.37
CA SER A 193 -6.37 16.32 -14.68
C SER A 193 -7.37 17.18 -15.45
N GLU A 194 -7.62 16.86 -16.71
CA GLU A 194 -8.62 17.56 -17.53
C GLU A 194 -10.04 17.43 -16.96
N ARG A 195 -10.32 16.37 -16.20
CA ARG A 195 -11.67 16.01 -15.74
C ARG A 195 -11.90 16.16 -14.24
N TYR A 196 -10.85 16.36 -13.46
CA TYR A 196 -10.94 16.39 -12.01
C TYR A 196 -9.76 17.14 -11.42
N SER A 197 -9.93 17.61 -10.19
CA SER A 197 -8.87 18.26 -9.44
C SER A 197 -9.05 17.99 -7.96
N GLY A 198 -8.00 18.23 -7.18
CA GLY A 198 -8.10 18.17 -5.74
C GLY A 198 -6.76 18.38 -5.07
N GLU A 199 -6.78 18.18 -3.77
CA GLU A 199 -5.60 18.30 -2.92
C GLU A 199 -5.54 17.11 -1.97
N LEU A 200 -4.33 16.63 -1.76
CA LEU A 200 -3.97 15.64 -0.76
C LEU A 200 -3.08 16.32 0.27
N TRP A 201 -3.36 16.07 1.54
CA TRP A 201 -2.48 16.48 2.63
C TRP A 201 -1.99 15.27 3.44
N ILE A 202 -0.85 15.39 4.10
CA ILE A 202 -0.41 14.46 5.15
C ILE A 202 -0.60 15.17 6.50
N ARG A 203 -1.63 14.78 7.26
CA ARG A 203 -1.88 15.35 8.60
C ARG A 203 -0.75 15.03 9.56
N SER A 204 -0.34 13.78 9.56
CA SER A 204 0.65 13.25 10.47
C SER A 204 1.29 12.02 9.85
N ALA A 205 2.57 11.85 10.15
CA ALA A 205 3.28 10.62 9.89
C ALA A 205 4.24 10.34 11.04
N TYR A 206 4.38 9.08 11.43
CA TYR A 206 5.22 8.67 12.56
C TYR A 206 5.64 7.20 12.42
N PRO A 207 6.75 6.78 13.05
CA PRO A 207 7.22 5.39 12.99
C PRO A 207 6.19 4.44 13.59
N MET A 208 6.04 3.24 13.03
CA MET A 208 5.05 2.28 13.54
C MET A 208 5.25 1.89 15.00
N GLN A 209 6.49 1.91 15.51
CA GLN A 209 6.79 1.64 16.91
C GLN A 209 6.06 2.61 17.85
N ALA A 210 5.78 3.84 17.39
CA ALA A 210 5.04 4.83 18.16
C ALA A 210 3.56 4.46 18.37
N LEU A 211 2.97 3.60 17.52
CA LEU A 211 1.61 3.06 17.74
C LEU A 211 1.53 2.21 19.01
N ALA A 212 2.59 1.46 19.31
CA ALA A 212 2.65 0.58 20.47
C ALA A 212 2.85 1.38 21.78
N SER A 213 3.49 2.55 21.69
CA SER A 213 3.72 3.45 22.81
C SER A 213 2.62 4.51 23.02
N ASP A 214 1.51 4.45 22.29
CA ASP A 214 0.42 5.44 22.38
C ASP A 214 -0.15 5.48 23.82
N PRO A 215 0.09 6.57 24.59
CA PRO A 215 -0.39 6.69 25.96
C PRO A 215 -1.93 6.73 26.05
N LEU A 216 -2.63 6.98 24.94
CA LEU A 216 -4.10 6.94 24.88
C LEU A 216 -4.65 5.51 24.70
N LYS A 217 -3.83 4.56 24.23
CA LYS A 217 -4.17 3.13 24.14
C LYS A 217 -3.70 2.33 25.33
N ASN A 218 -2.71 2.82 26.07
CA ASN A 218 -2.43 2.34 27.40
C ASN A 218 -3.66 2.66 28.26
N LYS A 219 -4.51 1.63 28.49
CA LYS A 219 -5.48 1.69 29.59
C LYS A 219 -4.68 2.14 30.79
N VAL A 220 -4.92 3.36 31.26
CA VAL A 220 -4.54 3.78 32.61
C VAL A 220 -5.02 2.63 33.48
N GLU A 221 -4.09 1.87 34.05
CA GLU A 221 -4.41 0.78 34.96
C GLU A 221 -5.35 1.39 35.99
N GLY A 222 -6.62 1.03 35.85
CA GLY A 222 -7.67 1.65 36.64
C GLY A 222 -7.26 1.49 38.08
N LYS A 223 -7.14 2.63 38.78
CA LYS A 223 -6.89 2.75 40.22
C LYS A 223 -7.16 1.43 40.92
N THR A 224 -6.11 0.81 41.46
CA THR A 224 -6.15 -0.40 42.28
C THR A 224 -7.43 -0.38 43.10
N LYS A 225 -8.45 -1.15 42.70
CA LYS A 225 -9.67 -1.25 43.50
C LYS A 225 -9.22 -1.78 44.84
N GLN A 226 -9.33 -0.96 45.87
CA GLN A 226 -9.09 -1.41 47.24
C GLN A 226 -9.92 -2.68 47.46
N PRO A 227 -9.35 -3.74 48.04
CA PRO A 227 -10.06 -4.98 48.26
C PRO A 227 -11.27 -4.69 49.14
N LEU A 228 -12.47 -4.98 48.64
CA LEU A 228 -13.69 -4.93 49.42
C LEU A 228 -13.59 -5.95 50.57
N PRO A 229 -13.99 -5.58 51.80
CA PRO A 229 -13.95 -6.50 52.94
C PRO A 229 -14.84 -7.73 52.71
N ASP A 230 -14.36 -8.86 53.23
CA ASP A 230 -14.74 -10.25 52.96
C ASP A 230 -16.12 -10.64 53.55
N LEU A 231 -17.17 -9.86 53.27
CA LEU A 231 -18.53 -10.07 53.81
C LEU A 231 -19.55 -10.67 52.82
N PHE A 232 -19.14 -10.95 51.57
CA PHE A 232 -20.01 -11.55 50.55
C PHE A 232 -19.34 -12.69 49.78
N ARG A 233 -18.70 -13.63 50.49
CA ARG A 233 -18.37 -14.94 49.91
C ARG A 233 -19.65 -15.68 49.53
N LYS A 234 -20.00 -15.66 48.25
CA LYS A 234 -20.93 -16.65 47.68
C LYS A 234 -20.26 -18.02 47.68
N ILE A 235 -20.99 -18.99 48.21
CA ILE A 235 -20.68 -20.41 48.39
C ILE A 235 -20.14 -21.03 47.07
N PRO A 236 -19.13 -21.92 47.10
CA PRO A 236 -18.65 -22.60 45.91
C PRO A 236 -19.65 -23.66 45.47
N VAL A 237 -20.32 -23.43 44.33
CA VAL A 237 -21.08 -24.47 43.64
C VAL A 237 -20.13 -25.20 42.69
N LYS A 238 -19.76 -26.43 43.05
CA LYS A 238 -19.22 -27.43 42.11
C LYS A 238 -20.25 -27.62 41.00
N GLY A 239 -19.92 -27.22 39.77
CA GLY A 239 -20.78 -27.41 38.61
C GLY A 239 -19.94 -27.40 37.34
N GLU A 240 -19.74 -28.58 36.76
CA GLU A 240 -19.19 -28.77 35.43
C GLU A 240 -19.94 -27.88 34.43
N ARG A 241 -19.20 -27.08 33.65
CA ARG A 241 -19.80 -26.32 32.54
C ARG A 241 -20.13 -27.31 31.41
N LYS A 242 -21.41 -27.67 31.32
CA LYS A 242 -21.99 -28.35 30.16
C LYS A 242 -21.84 -27.45 28.92
N ILE A 243 -21.21 -28.00 27.88
CA ILE A 243 -21.16 -27.43 26.53
C ILE A 243 -22.62 -27.38 26.00
N PRO A 244 -23.09 -26.28 25.40
CA PRO A 244 -24.41 -26.23 24.77
C PRO A 244 -24.55 -27.28 23.65
N LEU A 245 -25.63 -28.07 23.68
CA LEU A 245 -25.86 -29.22 22.78
C LEU A 245 -25.83 -28.88 21.27
N ILE A 246 -26.09 -27.63 20.88
CA ILE A 246 -26.04 -27.18 19.48
C ILE A 246 -24.64 -27.25 18.86
N LEU A 247 -23.58 -27.24 19.67
CA LEU A 247 -22.20 -27.36 19.20
C LEU A 247 -21.72 -28.81 19.04
N LYS A 248 -22.48 -29.82 19.50
CA LYS A 248 -22.15 -31.25 19.31
C LYS A 248 -22.78 -31.86 18.06
N LEU A 249 -23.91 -31.34 17.59
CA LEU A 249 -24.66 -31.91 16.46
C LEU A 249 -24.02 -31.67 15.08
N ASN A 250 -23.15 -30.66 14.91
CA ASN A 250 -22.51 -30.37 13.62
C ASN A 250 -21.17 -31.12 13.42
N GLN A 251 -20.67 -31.85 14.40
CA GLN A 251 -19.42 -32.62 14.26
C GLN A 251 -19.65 -34.08 13.83
N GLU A 252 -20.86 -34.62 13.97
CA GLU A 252 -21.19 -35.98 13.53
C GLU A 252 -21.69 -36.04 12.06
N LEU A 253 -22.18 -34.93 11.50
CA LEU A 253 -22.69 -34.86 10.11
C LEU A 253 -21.61 -34.60 9.03
N LEU A 254 -20.33 -34.47 9.40
CA LEU A 254 -19.21 -34.22 8.48
C LEU A 254 -18.20 -35.39 8.43
N ARG A 255 -18.63 -36.60 8.83
CA ARG A 255 -17.78 -37.81 8.82
C ARG A 255 -18.34 -38.97 7.99
N GLU A 256 -19.27 -38.71 7.07
CA GLU A 256 -19.59 -39.64 5.96
C GLU A 256 -19.10 -39.07 4.63
#